data_AF-A0A843RDP6-F1
#
_entry.id   AF-A0A843RDP6-F1
#
_cell.length_a   1.000
_cell.length_b   1.000
_cell.length_c   1.000
_cell.angle_alpha   90.00
_cell.angle_beta   90.00
_cell.angle_gamma   90.00
#
_symmetry.space_group_name_H-M   'P 1'
#
loop_
_entity.id
_entity.type
_entity.pdbx_description
1 polymer ?
#
loop_
_entity_poly.entity_id
_entity_poly.type
_entity_poly.pdbx_seq_one_letter_code
_entity_poly.pdbx_strand_id
1 'polypeptide(L)' 'MSVELNHTIVWCHDQQKSASFLAEVLGRPAPSSFGPFLVVEFDNGVSLD' A
#
# COMPACT_ATOMS: atom_id res chain seq x y z
N MET A 1 -11.65 19.99 12.20
CA MET A 1 -10.57 19.50 11.33
C MET A 1 -9.88 18.37 12.08
N SER A 2 -10.15 17.12 11.71
CA SER A 2 -9.37 15.96 12.19
C SER A 2 -8.11 15.83 11.32
N VAL A 3 -7.01 15.43 11.95
CA VAL A 3 -5.76 15.08 11.26
C VAL A 3 -5.75 13.57 11.10
N GLU A 4 -5.44 13.08 9.91
CA GLU A 4 -5.43 11.67 9.57
C GLU A 4 -4.14 11.30 8.86
N LEU A 5 -3.70 10.05 9.02
CA LEU A 5 -2.64 9.49 8.22
C LEU A 5 -3.20 9.20 6.83
N ASN A 6 -2.52 9.67 5.79
CA ASN A 6 -2.95 9.45 4.41
C ASN A 6 -2.19 8.28 3.76
N HIS A 7 -0.85 8.28 3.83
CA HIS A 7 -0.03 7.21 3.30
C HIS A 7 1.32 7.13 4.03
N THR A 8 2.02 6.00 3.87
CA THR A 8 3.44 5.90 4.24
C THR A 8 4.18 4.95 3.31
N ILE A 9 5.43 5.30 3.00
CA ILE A 9 6.31 4.49 2.15
C ILE A 9 6.85 3.31 2.96
N VAL A 10 6.80 2.11 2.38
CA VAL A 10 7.38 0.89 2.95
C VAL A 10 8.62 0.51 2.16
N TRP A 11 9.80 0.73 2.75
CA TRP A 11 11.05 0.33 2.13
C TRP A 11 11.15 -1.19 2.02
N CYS A 12 11.43 -1.68 0.81
CA CYS A 12 11.57 -3.10 0.51
C CYS A 12 12.60 -3.33 -0.62
N HIS A 13 13.02 -4.58 -0.82
CA HIS A 13 13.98 -4.94 -1.86
C HIS A 13 13.31 -5.10 -3.25
N ASP A 14 12.08 -5.61 -3.26
CA ASP A 14 11.29 -5.85 -4.48
C ASP A 14 9.84 -5.44 -4.19
N GLN A 15 9.43 -4.29 -4.74
CA GLN A 15 8.10 -3.73 -4.48
C GLN A 15 6.98 -4.61 -5.04
N GLN A 16 7.19 -5.28 -6.18
CA GLN A 16 6.17 -6.12 -6.79
C GLN A 16 5.87 -7.32 -5.91
N LYS A 17 6.92 -8.01 -5.44
CA LYS A 17 6.74 -9.14 -4.51
C LYS A 17 6.14 -8.68 -3.18
N SER A 18 6.64 -7.57 -2.63
CA SER A 18 6.24 -7.12 -1.29
C SER A 18 4.79 -6.64 -1.25
N ALA A 19 4.38 -5.81 -2.21
CA ALA A 19 3.01 -5.28 -2.28
C ALA A 19 2.00 -6.39 -2.60
N SER A 20 2.32 -7.30 -3.55
CA SER A 20 1.45 -8.44 -3.86
C SER A 20 1.30 -9.38 -2.67
N PHE A 21 2.40 -9.72 -1.98
CA PHE A 21 2.37 -10.54 -0.77
C PHE A 21 1.47 -9.92 0.30
N LEU A 22 1.64 -8.61 0.57
CA LEU A 22 0.86 -7.92 1.58
C LEU A 22 -0.63 -7.91 1.23
N ALA A 23 -0.97 -7.62 -0.03
CA ALA A 23 -2.34 -7.62 -0.50
C ALA A 23 -2.99 -9.02 -0.37
N GLU A 24 -2.28 -10.07 -0.77
CA GLU A 24 -2.76 -11.45 -0.66
C GLU A 24 -3.00 -11.87 0.79
N VAL A 25 -2.03 -11.63 1.68
CA VAL A 25 -2.13 -12.00 3.10
C VAL A 25 -3.30 -11.29 3.79
N LEU A 26 -3.58 -10.05 3.41
CA LEU A 26 -4.62 -9.22 4.02
C LEU A 26 -5.95 -9.23 3.26
N GLY A 27 -6.07 -10.06 2.22
CA GLY A 27 -7.28 -10.17 1.39
C GLY A 27 -7.66 -8.87 0.70
N ARG A 28 -6.67 -8.04 0.34
CA ARG A 28 -6.86 -6.75 -0.34
C ARG A 28 -6.90 -6.93 -1.85
N PRO A 29 -7.46 -5.95 -2.59
CA PRO A 29 -7.28 -5.86 -4.03
C PRO A 29 -5.79 -5.84 -4.42
N ALA A 30 -5.50 -6.18 -5.68
CA ALA A 30 -4.15 -6.10 -6.20
C ALA A 30 -3.59 -4.67 -6.08
N PRO A 31 -2.28 -4.51 -5.77
CA PRO A 31 -1.67 -3.19 -5.67
C PRO A 31 -1.78 -2.40 -6.98
N SER A 32 -1.96 -1.10 -6.88
CA SER A 32 -2.03 -0.19 -8.04
C SER A 32 -0.74 0.61 -8.19
N SER A 33 -0.37 0.99 -9.41
CA SER A 33 0.84 1.79 -9.64
C SER A 33 0.57 3.27 -9.47
N PHE A 34 1.43 3.94 -8.69
CA PHE A 34 1.44 5.41 -8.58
C PHE A 34 2.87 5.93 -8.61
N GLY A 35 3.29 6.49 -9.74
CA GLY A 35 4.68 6.90 -9.94
C GLY A 35 5.64 5.71 -9.73
N PRO A 36 6.61 5.79 -8.81
CA PRO A 36 7.53 4.69 -8.51
C PRO A 36 6.93 3.64 -7.56
N PHE A 37 5.74 3.84 -6.99
CA PHE A 37 5.20 3.03 -5.90
C PHE A 37 4.18 1.98 -6.37
N LEU A 38 4.03 0.92 -5.56
CA LEU A 38 2.93 -0.04 -5.68
C LEU A 38 2.05 0.05 -4.43
N VAL A 39 0.92 0.70 -4.61
CA VAL A 39 0.05 1.17 -3.54
C VAL A 39 -0.95 0.09 -3.14
N VAL A 40 -0.99 -0.21 -1.84
CA VAL A 40 -2.01 -1.06 -1.21
C VAL A 40 -2.93 -0.20 -0.36
N GLU A 41 -4.21 -0.16 -0.70
CA GLU A 41 -5.22 0.62 0.02
C GLU A 41 -5.88 -0.17 1.16
N PHE A 42 -6.21 0.53 2.25
CA PHE A 42 -6.87 -0.01 3.42
C PHE A 42 -8.22 0.66 3.69
N ASP A 43 -9.09 -0.04 4.44
CA ASP A 43 -10.49 0.39 4.68
C ASP A 43 -10.60 1.71 5.47
N ASN A 44 -9.54 2.11 6.16
CA ASN A 44 -9.47 3.34 6.95
C ASN A 44 -8.90 4.54 6.16
N GLY A 45 -8.78 4.43 4.84
CA GLY A 45 -8.31 5.52 3.97
C GLY A 45 -6.80 5.75 3.98
N VAL A 46 -6.03 4.87 4.64
CA VAL A 46 -4.56 4.86 4.57
C VAL A 46 -4.10 4.01 3.40
N SER A 47 -3.03 4.42 2.72
CA SER A 47 -2.29 3.55 1.79
C SER A 47 -0.87 3.25 2.27
N LEU A 48 -0.35 2.10 1.82
CA LEU A 48 1.06 1.76 1.91
C LEU A 48 1.66 1.78 0.51
N ASP A 49 2.75 2.55 0.35
CA ASP A 49 3.38 2.87 -0.93
C ASP A 49 4.73 2.16 -1.13
#